data_AF-A0A957KA75-F1
#
_entry.id   AF-A0A957KA75-F1
#
_cell.length_a   1.000
_cell.length_b   1.000
_cell.length_c   1.000
_cell.angle_alpha   90.00
_cell.angle_beta   90.00
_cell.angle_gamma   90.00
#
_symmetry.space_group_name_H-M   'P 1'
#
loop_
_entity.id
_entity.type
_entity.pdbx_description
1 polymer ?
#
loop_
_entity_poly.entity_id
_entity_poly.type
_entity_poly.pdbx_seq_one_letter_code
_entity_poly.pdbx_strand_id
1 'polypeptide(L)'
;MSNPNNLLDKANELIADSGGGGGRWSKQKTALLLIHLAILLYTATHGISASLHFAGDSNWQLFGQIVGVVITEVTILAIYVLFALGYFTDTGEQIAAGATYALCFVIVALSSVVDATINAGGTIPAGGLLAWHLAYGLPLSPVLVGIGVTAMKGFSGDVWANIREKTTQREADKMAFDARIATEKAGIKTAQQVEALKLASQLQTAENMAK
;
A
#
# COMPACT_ATOMS: atom_id res chain seq x y z
N MET A 1 30.34 -24.45 -27.33
CA MET A 1 30.87 -23.98 -26.03
C MET A 1 30.11 -22.71 -25.66
N SER A 2 29.21 -22.77 -24.68
CA SER A 2 28.44 -21.62 -24.20
C SER A 2 29.33 -20.73 -23.32
N ASN A 3 29.31 -19.41 -23.57
CA ASN A 3 30.11 -18.44 -22.83
C ASN A 3 29.64 -18.36 -21.36
N PRO A 4 30.48 -18.71 -20.36
CA PRO A 4 30.09 -18.73 -18.94
C PRO A 4 29.71 -17.34 -18.39
N ASN A 5 30.11 -16.25 -19.04
CA ASN A 5 29.69 -14.89 -18.65
C ASN A 5 28.18 -14.66 -18.84
N ASN A 6 27.54 -15.43 -19.73
CA ASN A 6 26.09 -15.32 -19.98
C ASN A 6 25.25 -15.90 -18.82
N LEU A 7 25.83 -16.76 -17.96
CA LEU A 7 25.12 -17.31 -16.80
C LEU A 7 25.06 -16.32 -15.64
N LEU A 8 26.12 -15.54 -15.43
CA LEU A 8 26.13 -14.47 -14.42
C LEU A 8 25.24 -13.30 -14.85
N ASP A 9 25.25 -12.94 -16.13
CA ASP A 9 24.37 -11.90 -16.66
C ASP A 9 22.89 -12.33 -16.61
N LYS A 10 22.58 -13.58 -16.99
CA LYS A 10 21.22 -14.13 -16.82
C LYS A 10 20.81 -14.32 -15.37
N ALA A 11 21.74 -14.67 -14.48
CA ALA A 11 21.46 -14.72 -13.05
C ALA A 11 21.20 -13.33 -12.48
N ASN A 12 21.93 -12.31 -12.92
CA ASN A 12 21.70 -10.92 -12.55
C ASN A 12 20.40 -10.37 -13.14
N GLU A 13 20.05 -10.74 -14.37
CA GLU A 13 18.74 -10.46 -14.97
C GLU A 13 17.63 -11.15 -14.18
N LEU A 14 17.77 -12.44 -13.86
CA LEU A 14 16.81 -13.18 -13.02
C LEU A 14 16.76 -12.66 -11.58
N ILE A 15 17.84 -12.11 -11.02
CA ILE A 15 17.86 -11.46 -9.70
C ILE A 15 17.20 -10.07 -9.78
N ALA A 16 17.39 -9.34 -10.88
CA ALA A 16 16.72 -8.06 -11.13
C ALA A 16 15.23 -8.25 -11.41
N ASP A 17 14.86 -9.31 -12.14
CA ASP A 17 13.49 -9.66 -12.52
C ASP A 17 12.76 -10.42 -11.40
N SER A 18 13.47 -11.18 -10.55
CA SER A 18 12.95 -11.70 -9.28
C SER A 18 12.79 -10.63 -8.21
N GLY A 19 13.45 -9.48 -8.38
CA GLY A 19 13.09 -8.23 -7.71
C GLY A 19 11.69 -7.71 -8.09
N GLY A 20 11.08 -8.25 -9.16
CA GLY A 20 9.77 -7.88 -9.68
C GLY A 20 8.59 -8.76 -9.25
N GLY A 21 8.81 -9.91 -8.60
CA GLY A 21 7.76 -10.91 -8.36
C GLY A 21 7.25 -11.05 -6.92
N GLY A 22 7.94 -10.49 -5.92
CA GLY A 22 7.64 -10.79 -4.51
C GLY A 22 7.67 -9.57 -3.58
N GLY A 23 6.50 -9.07 -3.21
CA GLY A 23 6.24 -8.48 -1.88
C GLY A 23 6.95 -7.17 -1.48
N ARG A 24 7.86 -6.61 -2.28
CA ARG A 24 8.43 -5.28 -2.03
C ARG A 24 7.72 -4.27 -2.92
N TRP A 25 6.82 -3.50 -2.31
CA TRP A 25 6.49 -2.18 -2.82
C TRP A 25 7.79 -1.52 -3.30
N SER A 26 7.79 -0.97 -4.52
CA SER A 26 8.98 -0.26 -4.99
C SER A 26 9.37 0.77 -3.92
N LYS A 27 10.67 1.01 -3.70
CA LYS A 27 11.10 1.96 -2.66
C LYS A 27 10.38 3.30 -2.79
N GLN A 28 10.06 3.69 -4.02
CA GLN A 28 9.23 4.85 -4.37
C GLN A 28 7.80 4.74 -3.82
N LYS A 29 7.07 3.63 -4.10
CA LYS A 29 5.72 3.42 -3.57
C LYS A 29 5.69 3.38 -2.04
N THR A 30 6.67 2.73 -1.40
CA THR A 30 6.78 2.70 0.07
C THR A 30 7.03 4.09 0.63
N ALA A 31 7.97 4.85 0.05
CA ALA A 31 8.25 6.22 0.46
C ALA A 31 7.01 7.10 0.32
N LEU A 32 6.28 7.00 -0.79
CA LEU A 32 5.03 7.73 -1.00
C LEU A 32 3.96 7.34 0.03
N LEU A 33 3.79 6.05 0.34
CA LEU A 33 2.86 5.59 1.37
C LEU A 33 3.22 6.16 2.75
N LEU A 34 4.50 6.19 3.11
CA LEU A 34 4.96 6.74 4.39
C LEU A 34 4.74 8.25 4.47
N ILE A 35 5.03 8.98 3.39
CA ILE A 35 4.71 10.41 3.29
C ILE A 35 3.20 10.62 3.44
N HIS A 36 2.40 9.79 2.77
CA HIS A 36 0.95 9.87 2.86
C HIS A 36 0.45 9.64 4.29
N LEU A 37 0.94 8.59 4.94
CA LEU A 37 0.60 8.27 6.33
C LEU A 37 1.00 9.40 7.28
N ALA A 38 2.17 10.02 7.08
CA ALA A 38 2.60 11.16 7.88
C ALA A 38 1.67 12.37 7.70
N ILE A 39 1.22 12.64 6.47
CA ILE A 39 0.23 13.68 6.18
C ILE A 39 -1.10 13.37 6.88
N LEU A 40 -1.61 12.14 6.77
CA LEU A 40 -2.88 11.76 7.41
C LEU A 40 -2.81 11.81 8.94
N LEU A 41 -1.68 11.42 9.53
CA LEU A 41 -1.48 11.54 10.98
C LEU A 41 -1.47 13.01 11.41
N TYR A 42 -0.77 13.87 10.66
CA TYR A 42 -0.78 15.30 10.88
C TYR A 42 -2.22 15.85 10.82
N THR A 43 -2.93 15.60 9.72
CA THR A 43 -4.28 16.15 9.54
C THR A 43 -5.29 15.58 10.55
N ALA A 44 -5.16 14.31 10.95
CA ALA A 44 -5.99 13.71 11.99
C ALA A 44 -5.80 14.42 13.34
N THR A 45 -4.55 14.69 13.73
CA THR A 45 -4.26 15.40 15.00
C THR A 45 -4.84 16.82 14.99
N HIS A 46 -4.69 17.54 13.88
CA HIS A 46 -5.26 18.88 13.73
C HIS A 46 -6.80 18.85 13.69
N GLY A 47 -7.41 17.85 13.03
CA GLY A 47 -8.87 17.72 13.01
C GLY A 47 -9.48 17.37 14.36
N ILE A 48 -8.82 16.51 15.15
CA ILE A 48 -9.24 16.21 16.52
C ILE A 48 -9.07 17.45 17.41
N SER A 49 -7.95 18.17 17.30
CA SER A 49 -7.72 19.42 18.03
C SER A 49 -8.80 20.47 17.72
N ALA A 50 -9.10 20.69 16.43
CA ALA A 50 -10.20 21.57 16.01
C ALA A 50 -11.54 21.16 16.63
N SER A 51 -11.84 19.86 16.64
CA SER A 51 -13.09 19.32 17.18
C SER A 51 -13.19 19.57 18.70
N LEU A 52 -12.09 19.38 19.44
CA LEU A 52 -12.03 19.63 20.88
C LEU A 52 -12.27 21.10 21.24
N HIS A 53 -11.71 22.03 20.46
CA HIS A 53 -11.88 23.46 20.70
C HIS A 53 -13.27 23.97 20.30
N PHE A 54 -13.89 23.41 19.27
CA PHE A 54 -15.17 23.89 18.75
C PHE A 54 -16.39 23.27 19.45
N ALA A 55 -16.33 21.99 19.83
CA ALA A 55 -17.51 21.28 20.33
C ALA A 55 -18.02 21.76 21.70
N GLY A 56 -17.23 22.59 22.41
CA GLY A 56 -17.61 23.55 23.46
C GLY A 56 -18.45 23.02 24.63
N ASP A 57 -19.64 22.51 24.35
CA ASP A 57 -20.68 22.18 25.33
C ASP A 57 -21.44 20.86 25.04
N SER A 58 -21.11 20.11 23.96
CA SER A 58 -21.84 18.87 23.60
C SER A 58 -20.92 17.69 23.31
N ASN A 59 -20.86 16.75 24.26
CA ASN A 59 -20.11 15.49 24.13
C ASN A 59 -20.53 14.67 22.90
N TRP A 60 -21.81 14.74 22.50
CA TRP A 60 -22.31 14.03 21.33
C TRP A 60 -21.79 14.64 20.02
N GLN A 61 -21.70 15.97 19.94
CA GLN A 61 -21.13 16.64 18.78
C GLN A 61 -19.63 16.38 18.68
N LEU A 62 -18.92 16.46 19.81
CA LEU A 62 -17.50 16.12 19.87
C LEU A 62 -17.23 14.69 19.38
N PHE A 63 -17.99 13.72 19.89
CA PHE A 63 -17.87 12.33 19.48
C PHE A 63 -18.13 12.15 17.98
N GLY A 64 -19.20 12.75 17.46
CA GLY A 64 -19.52 12.69 16.02
C GLY A 64 -18.42 13.29 15.15
N GLN A 65 -17.82 14.41 15.58
CA GLN A 65 -16.72 15.05 14.87
C GLN A 65 -15.47 14.17 14.85
N ILE A 66 -15.06 13.61 16.00
CA ILE A 66 -13.90 12.72 16.10
C ILE A 66 -14.09 11.46 15.23
N VAL A 67 -15.26 10.82 15.32
CA VAL A 67 -15.59 9.66 14.48
C VAL A 67 -15.55 10.03 13.00
N GLY A 68 -16.09 11.20 12.65
CA GLY A 68 -16.02 11.75 11.29
C GLY A 68 -14.59 11.88 10.79
N VAL A 69 -13.70 12.52 11.56
CA VAL A 69 -12.28 12.64 11.24
C VAL A 69 -11.65 11.26 11.02
N VAL A 70 -11.79 10.34 11.98
CA VAL A 70 -11.15 9.01 11.90
C VAL A 70 -11.64 8.23 10.68
N ILE A 71 -12.95 8.20 10.41
CA ILE A 71 -13.50 7.47 9.26
C ILE A 71 -13.00 8.07 7.95
N THR A 72 -12.98 9.40 7.84
CA THR A 72 -12.50 10.08 6.63
C THR A 72 -11.02 9.77 6.38
N GLU A 73 -10.16 9.85 7.40
CA GLU A 73 -8.73 9.56 7.30
C GLU A 73 -8.45 8.11 6.91
N VAL A 74 -9.11 7.15 7.57
CA VAL A 74 -8.99 5.72 7.25
C VAL A 74 -9.46 5.44 5.82
N THR A 75 -10.51 6.11 5.37
CA THR A 75 -11.04 5.96 4.00
C THR A 75 -10.04 6.48 2.97
N ILE A 76 -9.46 7.65 3.18
CA ILE A 76 -8.42 8.21 2.29
C ILE A 76 -7.25 7.22 2.18
N LEU A 77 -6.76 6.72 3.32
CA LEU A 77 -5.69 5.73 3.34
C LEU A 77 -6.07 4.45 2.60
N ALA A 78 -7.27 3.92 2.83
CA ALA A 78 -7.76 2.71 2.18
C ALA A 78 -7.85 2.88 0.66
N ILE A 79 -8.45 3.98 0.18
CA ILE A 79 -8.54 4.29 -1.25
C ILE A 79 -7.13 4.43 -1.84
N TYR A 80 -6.22 5.15 -1.17
CA TYR A 80 -4.84 5.31 -1.63
C TYR A 80 -4.13 3.96 -1.77
N VAL A 81 -4.23 3.09 -0.75
CA VAL A 81 -3.61 1.75 -0.76
C VAL A 81 -4.22 0.89 -1.86
N LEU A 82 -5.54 0.87 -2.00
CA LEU A 82 -6.23 0.10 -3.04
C LEU A 82 -5.84 0.57 -4.45
N PHE A 83 -5.72 1.89 -4.64
CA PHE A 83 -5.25 2.47 -5.90
C PHE A 83 -3.79 2.13 -6.19
N ALA A 84 -2.89 2.28 -5.21
CA ALA A 84 -1.46 1.98 -5.36
C ALA A 84 -1.17 0.49 -5.67
N LEU A 85 -2.05 -0.38 -5.19
CA LEU A 85 -2.06 -1.82 -5.45
C LEU A 85 -2.81 -2.21 -6.75
N GLY A 86 -3.46 -1.26 -7.41
CA GLY A 86 -4.18 -1.47 -8.66
C GLY A 86 -5.40 -2.37 -8.52
N TYR A 87 -6.10 -2.28 -7.39
CA TYR A 87 -7.35 -3.04 -7.19
C TYR A 87 -8.55 -2.42 -7.91
N PHE A 88 -8.49 -1.12 -8.23
CA PHE A 88 -9.48 -0.44 -9.05
C PHE A 88 -9.25 -0.72 -10.54
N THR A 89 -9.99 -1.69 -11.09
CA THR A 89 -9.78 -2.16 -12.47
C THR A 89 -10.64 -1.41 -13.48
N ASP A 90 -11.85 -1.01 -13.08
CA ASP A 90 -12.81 -0.35 -13.99
C ASP A 90 -12.71 1.17 -13.94
N THR A 91 -12.90 1.83 -15.08
CA THR A 91 -12.85 3.30 -15.17
C THR A 91 -13.89 3.96 -14.27
N GLY A 92 -15.11 3.42 -14.21
CA GLY A 92 -16.18 3.95 -13.35
C GLY A 92 -15.82 3.87 -11.87
N GLU A 93 -15.17 2.78 -11.47
CA GLU A 93 -14.69 2.59 -10.11
C GLU A 93 -13.55 3.57 -9.77
N GLN A 94 -12.59 3.76 -10.67
CA GLN A 94 -11.50 4.72 -10.48
C GLN A 94 -12.04 6.16 -10.35
N ILE A 95 -13.07 6.52 -11.12
CA ILE A 95 -13.74 7.83 -11.01
C ILE A 95 -14.44 7.96 -9.65
N ALA A 96 -15.20 6.95 -9.23
CA ALA A 96 -15.91 6.96 -7.95
C ALA A 96 -14.92 7.04 -6.77
N ALA A 97 -13.82 6.28 -6.84
CA ALA A 97 -12.74 6.31 -5.86
C ALA A 97 -12.05 7.67 -5.80
N GLY A 98 -11.71 8.24 -6.96
CA GLY A 98 -11.10 9.56 -7.06
C GLY A 98 -12.00 10.67 -6.52
N ALA A 99 -13.31 10.63 -6.84
CA ALA A 99 -14.28 11.60 -6.33
C ALA A 99 -14.47 11.48 -4.81
N THR A 100 -14.57 10.24 -4.29
CA THR A 100 -14.68 9.98 -2.85
C THR A 100 -13.43 10.46 -2.12
N TYR A 101 -12.25 10.16 -2.66
CA TYR A 101 -10.97 10.61 -2.13
C TYR A 101 -10.89 12.14 -2.08
N ALA A 102 -11.24 12.83 -3.17
CA ALA A 102 -11.20 14.28 -3.25
C ALA A 102 -12.15 14.93 -2.23
N LEU A 103 -13.36 14.41 -2.08
CA LEU A 103 -14.31 14.87 -1.08
C LEU A 103 -13.76 14.71 0.35
N CYS A 104 -13.21 13.54 0.66
CA CYS A 104 -12.60 13.27 1.96
C CYS A 104 -11.42 14.22 2.23
N PHE A 105 -10.57 14.42 1.23
CA PHE A 105 -9.43 15.34 1.32
C PHE A 105 -9.87 16.77 1.62
N VAL A 106 -10.94 17.26 0.99
CA VAL A 106 -11.50 18.59 1.28
C VAL A 106 -11.98 18.69 2.73
N ILE A 107 -12.72 17.69 3.22
CA ILE A 107 -13.20 17.64 4.61
C ILE A 107 -12.01 17.70 5.59
N VAL A 108 -10.97 16.92 5.34
CA VAL A 108 -9.75 16.88 6.17
C VAL A 108 -8.97 18.19 6.11
N ALA A 109 -8.84 18.79 4.92
CA ALA A 109 -8.16 20.06 4.72
C ALA A 109 -8.88 21.21 5.47
N LEU A 110 -10.22 21.24 5.41
CA LEU A 110 -11.01 22.22 6.17
C LEU A 110 -10.77 22.10 7.68
N SER A 111 -10.67 20.88 8.21
CA SER A 111 -10.36 20.66 9.63
C SER A 111 -8.98 21.21 10.02
N SER A 112 -7.98 21.05 9.16
CA SER A 112 -6.65 21.62 9.37
C SER A 112 -6.67 23.17 9.33
N VAL A 113 -7.46 23.76 8.44
CA VAL A 113 -7.64 25.22 8.35
C VAL A 113 -8.33 25.77 9.60
N VAL A 114 -9.35 25.06 10.11
CA VAL A 114 -9.99 25.40 11.39
C VAL A 114 -8.95 25.46 12.49
N ASP A 115 -8.19 24.38 12.67
CA ASP A 115 -7.22 24.30 13.77
C ASP A 115 -6.14 25.38 13.66
N ALA A 116 -5.63 25.62 12.45
CA ALA A 116 -4.68 26.70 12.20
C ALA A 116 -5.25 28.08 12.53
N THR A 117 -6.53 28.32 12.22
CA THR A 117 -7.22 29.58 12.53
C THR A 117 -7.35 29.79 14.04
N ILE A 118 -7.77 28.75 14.77
CA ILE A 118 -7.92 28.79 16.23
C ILE A 118 -6.54 29.02 16.88
N ASN A 119 -5.52 28.27 16.47
CA ASN A 119 -4.17 28.38 17.02
C ASN A 119 -3.49 29.73 16.71
N ALA A 120 -3.90 30.40 15.64
CA ALA A 120 -3.48 31.78 15.35
C ALA A 120 -4.19 32.84 16.22
N GLY A 121 -5.07 32.43 17.15
CA GLY A 121 -5.91 33.31 17.95
C GLY A 121 -7.10 33.89 17.16
N GLY A 122 -7.38 33.35 15.97
CA GLY A 122 -8.51 33.73 15.15
C GLY A 122 -9.82 33.14 15.65
N THR A 123 -10.91 33.86 15.43
CA THR A 123 -12.26 33.36 15.73
C THR A 123 -12.92 32.84 14.45
N ILE A 124 -13.62 31.72 14.54
CA ILE A 124 -14.37 31.17 13.41
C ILE A 124 -15.67 31.98 13.24
N PRO A 125 -15.91 32.61 12.08
CA PRO A 125 -17.13 33.38 11.87
C PRO A 125 -18.36 32.48 11.94
N ALA A 126 -19.35 32.87 12.76
CA ALA A 126 -20.64 32.20 12.81
C ALA A 126 -21.30 32.26 11.42
N GLY A 127 -21.74 31.10 10.90
CA GLY A 127 -22.35 30.99 9.57
C GLY A 127 -21.38 30.87 8.40
N GLY A 128 -20.05 30.93 8.63
CA GLY A 128 -19.06 30.66 7.61
C GLY A 128 -18.93 29.17 7.24
N LEU A 129 -18.27 28.87 6.12
CA LEU A 129 -18.01 27.49 5.68
C LEU A 129 -17.29 26.65 6.75
N LEU A 130 -16.33 27.25 7.47
CA LEU A 130 -15.60 26.57 8.55
C LEU A 130 -16.50 26.22 9.74
N ALA A 131 -17.43 27.10 10.11
CA ALA A 131 -18.40 26.83 11.17
C ALA A 131 -19.40 25.73 10.74
N TRP A 132 -19.87 25.79 9.49
CA TRP A 132 -20.74 24.75 8.93
C TRP A 132 -20.05 23.38 8.87
N HIS A 133 -18.78 23.36 8.47
CA HIS A 133 -17.95 22.15 8.43
C HIS A 133 -17.86 21.48 9.80
N LEU A 134 -17.62 22.24 10.86
CA LEU A 134 -17.52 21.68 12.21
C LEU A 134 -18.88 21.24 12.76
N ALA A 135 -19.94 22.02 12.50
CA ALA A 135 -21.28 21.73 13.00
C ALA A 135 -21.93 20.53 12.29
N TYR A 136 -21.72 20.40 10.98
CA TYR A 136 -22.45 19.44 10.14
C TYR A 136 -21.53 18.61 9.25
N GLY A 137 -20.51 19.21 8.63
CA GLY A 137 -19.61 18.53 7.69
C GLY A 137 -18.91 17.32 8.30
N LEU A 138 -18.27 17.48 9.46
CA LEU A 138 -17.59 16.41 10.18
C LEU A 138 -18.54 15.32 10.69
N PRO A 139 -19.63 15.62 11.42
CA PRO A 139 -20.58 14.59 11.84
C PRO A 139 -21.25 13.82 10.69
N LEU A 140 -21.45 14.47 9.54
CA LEU A 140 -22.02 13.83 8.34
C LEU A 140 -20.98 13.09 7.50
N SER A 141 -19.68 13.29 7.73
CA SER A 141 -18.63 12.68 6.92
C SER A 141 -18.73 11.16 6.81
N PRO A 142 -19.12 10.37 7.85
CA PRO A 142 -19.27 8.93 7.71
C PRO A 142 -20.35 8.53 6.71
N VAL A 143 -21.43 9.31 6.62
CA VAL A 143 -22.53 9.06 5.67
C VAL A 143 -22.05 9.38 4.26
N LEU A 144 -21.38 10.52 4.06
CA LEU A 144 -20.83 10.91 2.75
C LEU A 144 -19.81 9.90 2.25
N VAL A 145 -18.91 9.46 3.13
CA VAL A 145 -17.96 8.37 2.87
C VAL A 145 -18.70 7.08 2.50
N GLY A 146 -19.72 6.69 3.27
CA GLY A 146 -20.51 5.49 3.01
C GLY A 146 -21.18 5.50 1.64
N ILE A 147 -21.68 6.65 1.19
CA ILE A 147 -22.22 6.83 -0.16
C ILE A 147 -21.12 6.61 -1.20
N GLY A 148 -19.95 7.23 -1.01
CA GLY A 148 -18.80 7.05 -1.91
C GLY A 148 -18.33 5.60 -2.01
N VAL A 149 -18.22 4.91 -0.87
CA VAL A 149 -17.88 3.47 -0.81
C VAL A 149 -18.94 2.62 -1.50
N THR A 150 -20.21 2.93 -1.32
CA THR A 150 -21.30 2.22 -1.99
C THR A 150 -21.28 2.47 -3.50
N ALA A 151 -20.97 3.69 -3.93
CA ALA A 151 -20.81 4.01 -5.35
C ALA A 151 -19.65 3.21 -5.97
N MET A 152 -18.49 3.14 -5.31
CA MET A 152 -17.37 2.28 -5.74
C MET A 152 -17.82 0.83 -5.91
N LYS A 153 -18.55 0.28 -4.93
CA LYS A 153 -19.10 -1.08 -5.00
C LYS A 153 -20.09 -1.26 -6.15
N GLY A 154 -20.91 -0.26 -6.44
CA GLY A 154 -21.88 -0.29 -7.53
C GLY A 154 -21.26 -0.33 -8.92
N PHE A 155 -20.05 0.24 -9.08
CA PHE A 155 -19.30 0.19 -10.34
C PHE A 155 -18.35 -1.01 -10.43
N SER A 156 -17.94 -1.58 -9.29
CA SER A 156 -17.05 -2.74 -9.30
C SER A 156 -17.77 -4.03 -9.68
N GLY A 157 -17.24 -4.75 -10.66
CA GLY A 157 -17.35 -6.20 -10.68
C GLY A 157 -16.56 -6.75 -9.49
N ASP A 158 -17.27 -7.03 -8.39
CA ASP A 158 -16.80 -7.73 -7.18
C ASP A 158 -15.30 -7.51 -6.85
N VAL A 159 -14.89 -6.30 -6.41
CA VAL A 159 -13.51 -5.97 -6.00
C VAL A 159 -12.89 -7.01 -5.07
N TRP A 160 -13.71 -7.63 -4.22
CA TRP A 160 -13.29 -8.70 -3.34
C TRP A 160 -12.85 -9.96 -4.09
N ALA A 161 -13.51 -10.28 -5.21
CA ALA A 161 -13.07 -11.32 -6.13
C ALA A 161 -11.72 -10.95 -6.76
N ASN A 162 -11.53 -9.71 -7.21
CA ASN A 162 -10.25 -9.24 -7.76
C ASN A 162 -9.12 -9.26 -6.71
N ILE A 163 -9.41 -8.87 -5.46
CA ILE A 163 -8.46 -8.97 -4.35
C ILE A 163 -8.07 -10.43 -4.11
N ARG A 164 -9.06 -11.32 -4.04
CA ARG A 164 -8.83 -12.75 -3.82
C ARG A 164 -8.04 -13.37 -4.97
N GLU A 165 -8.42 -13.10 -6.22
CA GLU A 165 -7.74 -13.62 -7.40
C GLU A 165 -6.28 -13.16 -7.47
N LYS A 166 -6.01 -11.86 -7.30
CA LYS A 166 -4.64 -11.34 -7.30
C LYS A 166 -3.81 -11.88 -6.14
N THR A 167 -4.43 -12.17 -5.00
CA THR A 167 -3.72 -12.78 -3.86
C THR A 167 -3.35 -14.23 -4.16
N THR A 168 -4.28 -15.01 -4.71
CA THR A 168 -4.04 -16.40 -5.12
C THR A 168 -3.00 -16.50 -6.23
N GLN A 169 -3.06 -15.64 -7.24
CA GLN A 169 -2.06 -15.59 -8.32
C GLN A 169 -0.66 -15.30 -7.76
N ARG A 170 -0.54 -14.33 -6.84
CA ARG A 170 0.74 -14.03 -6.18
C ARG A 170 1.30 -15.20 -5.36
N GLU A 171 0.43 -15.94 -4.67
CA GLU A 171 0.86 -17.13 -3.95
C GLU A 171 1.35 -18.22 -4.90
N ALA A 172 0.64 -18.43 -6.02
CA ALA A 172 1.05 -19.38 -7.06
C ALA A 172 2.39 -18.99 -7.71
N ASP A 173 2.57 -17.72 -8.05
CA ASP A 173 3.82 -17.20 -8.64
C ASP A 173 4.99 -17.35 -7.67
N LYS A 174 4.76 -17.09 -6.37
CA LYS A 174 5.77 -17.31 -5.34
C LYS A 174 6.17 -18.78 -5.21
N MET A 175 5.20 -19.70 -5.21
CA MET A 175 5.49 -21.13 -5.18
C MET A 175 6.26 -21.59 -6.42
N ALA A 176 5.90 -21.09 -7.60
CA ALA A 176 6.60 -21.39 -8.85
C ALA A 176 8.04 -20.86 -8.83
N PHE A 177 8.26 -19.66 -8.30
CA PHE A 177 9.59 -19.08 -8.12
C PHE A 177 10.45 -19.89 -7.13
N ASP A 178 9.90 -20.21 -5.96
CA ASP A 178 10.60 -21.01 -4.94
C ASP A 178 10.97 -22.40 -5.48
N ALA A 179 10.09 -23.02 -6.28
CA ALA A 179 10.37 -24.30 -6.95
C ALA A 179 11.51 -24.19 -7.99
N ARG A 180 11.57 -23.09 -8.75
CA ARG A 180 12.68 -22.82 -9.69
C ARG A 180 14.00 -22.67 -8.95
N ILE A 181 14.04 -21.87 -7.88
CA ILE A 181 15.25 -21.68 -7.06
C ILE A 181 15.70 -22.99 -6.42
N ALA A 182 14.76 -23.81 -5.94
CA ALA A 182 15.09 -25.14 -5.40
C ALA A 182 15.72 -26.05 -6.46
N THR A 183 15.19 -26.02 -7.69
CA THR A 183 15.71 -26.80 -8.83
C THR A 183 17.10 -26.34 -9.24
N GLU A 184 17.34 -25.03 -9.34
CA GLU A 184 18.66 -24.48 -9.64
C GLU A 184 19.69 -24.82 -8.54
N LYS A 185 19.31 -24.71 -7.26
CA LYS A 185 20.17 -25.12 -6.14
C LYS A 185 20.52 -26.61 -6.21
N ALA A 186 19.57 -27.46 -6.59
CA ALA A 186 19.83 -28.88 -6.78
C ALA A 186 20.81 -29.12 -7.95
N GLY A 187 20.65 -28.41 -9.07
CA GLY A 187 21.56 -28.47 -10.22
C GLY A 187 22.99 -28.01 -9.89
N ILE A 188 23.15 -26.97 -9.08
CA ILE A 188 24.47 -26.51 -8.63
C ILE A 188 25.12 -27.57 -7.72
N LYS A 189 24.36 -28.15 -6.79
CA LYS A 189 24.87 -29.21 -5.91
C LYS A 189 25.29 -30.46 -6.68
N THR A 190 24.53 -30.88 -7.69
CA THR A 190 24.91 -32.04 -8.51
C THR A 190 26.14 -31.73 -9.37
N ALA A 191 26.26 -30.53 -9.93
CA ALA A 191 27.47 -30.10 -10.64
C ALA A 191 28.71 -30.14 -9.73
N GLN A 192 28.60 -29.62 -8.51
CA GLN A 192 29.68 -29.66 -7.50
C GLN A 192 30.06 -31.10 -7.13
N GLN A 193 29.08 -32.01 -6.97
CA GLN A 193 29.34 -33.42 -6.68
C GLN A 193 30.05 -34.13 -7.85
N VAL A 194 29.64 -33.86 -9.10
CA VAL A 194 30.29 -34.43 -10.29
C VAL A 194 31.73 -33.92 -10.42
N GLU A 195 31.98 -32.66 -10.13
CA GLU A 195 33.33 -32.09 -10.14
C GLU A 195 34.22 -32.71 -9.05
N ALA A 196 33.69 -32.87 -7.84
CA ALA A 196 34.38 -33.56 -6.75
C ALA A 196 34.71 -35.03 -7.11
N LEU A 197 33.79 -35.74 -7.75
CA LEU A 197 34.02 -37.12 -8.24
C LEU A 197 35.11 -37.18 -9.31
N LYS A 198 35.15 -36.21 -10.23
CA LYS A 198 36.21 -36.14 -11.25
C LYS A 198 37.59 -35.89 -10.64
N LEU A 199 37.69 -34.98 -9.67
CA LEU A 199 38.93 -34.74 -8.95
C LEU A 199 39.40 -35.99 -8.19
N ALA A 200 38.48 -36.68 -7.51
CA ALA A 200 38.77 -37.92 -6.80
C ALA A 200 39.27 -39.04 -7.75
N SER A 201 38.65 -39.21 -8.91
CA SER A 201 39.09 -40.24 -9.87
C SER A 201 40.46 -39.92 -10.49
N GLN A 202 40.75 -38.64 -10.75
CA GLN A 202 42.07 -38.19 -11.22
C GLN A 202 43.17 -38.46 -10.19
N LEU A 203 42.91 -38.18 -8.90
CA LEU A 203 43.85 -38.51 -7.82
C LEU A 203 44.12 -40.01 -7.72
N GLN A 204 43.09 -40.84 -7.76
CA GLN A 204 43.25 -42.30 -7.70
C GLN A 204 44.03 -42.85 -8.90
N THR A 205 43.82 -42.29 -10.10
CA THR A 205 44.57 -42.70 -11.29
C THR A 205 46.05 -42.30 -11.18
N ALA A 206 46.34 -41.11 -10.64
CA ALA A 206 47.70 -40.67 -10.38
C ALA A 206 48.42 -41.56 -9.35
N GLU A 207 47.74 -41.95 -8.26
CA GLU A 207 48.29 -42.88 -7.27
C GLU A 207 48.62 -44.26 -7.86
N ASN A 208 47.77 -44.78 -8.75
CA ASN A 208 48.00 -46.07 -9.40
C ASN A 208 49.16 -46.03 -10.41
N MET A 209 49.42 -44.89 -11.06
CA MET A 209 50.57 -44.72 -11.95
C MET A 209 51.90 -44.54 -11.21
N ALA A 210 51.86 -44.17 -9.93
CA ALA A 210 53.05 -43.99 -9.10
C ALA A 210 53.53 -45.29 -8.43
N LYS A 211 52.75 -46.37 -8.51
CA LYS A 211 53.08 -47.71 -8.03
C LYS A 211 53.63 -48.58 -9.16
#